data_AF-A0AAU7V118-F1
#
_entry.id   AF-A0AAU7V118-F1
#
_cell.length_a   1.000
_cell.length_b   1.000
_cell.length_c   1.000
_cell.angle_alpha   90.00
_cell.angle_beta   90.00
_cell.angle_gamma   90.00
#
_symmetry.space_group_name_H-M   'P 1'
#
loop_
_entity.id
_entity.type
_entity.pdbx_description
1 polymer ?
#
loop_
_entity_poly.entity_id
_entity_poly.type
_entity_poly.pdbx_seq_one_letter_code
_entity_poly.pdbx_strand_id
1 'polypeptide(L)' 'MSTPIPRPGEHLPGARPTVDPAHVREEVDALLARVREGASVPGAESADQSVLLEQADLLERAHEVLVQALSTVDKI' A
#
# COMPACT_ATOMS: atom_id res chain seq x y z
N MET A 1 1.74 -0.85 -48.02
CA MET A 1 1.33 -1.96 -47.14
C MET A 1 0.33 -1.39 -46.15
N SER A 2 -0.96 -1.70 -46.29
CA SER A 2 -2.02 -1.22 -45.39
C SER A 2 -2.23 -2.23 -44.29
N THR A 3 -1.89 -1.89 -43.05
CA THR A 3 -2.25 -2.71 -41.89
C THR A 3 -3.73 -2.48 -41.54
N PRO A 4 -4.54 -3.53 -41.35
CA PRO A 4 -5.94 -3.39 -41.00
C PRO A 4 -6.08 -2.71 -39.62
N ILE A 5 -7.04 -1.79 -39.52
CA ILE A 5 -7.36 -1.10 -38.26
C ILE A 5 -8.07 -2.11 -37.35
N PRO A 6 -7.54 -2.40 -36.14
CA PRO A 6 -8.16 -3.35 -35.22
C PRO A 6 -9.51 -2.84 -34.73
N ARG A 7 -10.47 -3.75 -34.54
CA ARG A 7 -11.80 -3.39 -34.06
C ARG A 7 -11.72 -2.89 -32.61
N PRO A 8 -12.61 -1.97 -32.20
CA PRO A 8 -12.69 -1.54 -30.81
C PRO A 8 -12.84 -2.75 -29.86
N GLY A 9 -11.96 -2.86 -28.87
CA GLY A 9 -11.93 -3.96 -27.90
C GLY A 9 -11.04 -5.15 -28.27
N GLU A 10 -10.55 -5.23 -29.52
CA GLU A 10 -9.74 -6.36 -30.01
C GLU A 10 -8.28 -6.34 -29.50
N HIS A 11 -7.89 -5.23 -28.86
CA HIS A 11 -6.60 -5.05 -28.17
C HIS A 11 -6.69 -5.38 -26.67
N LEU A 12 -7.89 -5.67 -26.15
CA LEU A 12 -8.03 -5.96 -24.73
C LEU A 12 -7.57 -7.41 -24.47
N PRO A 13 -6.64 -7.63 -23.53
CA PRO A 13 -6.14 -8.96 -23.21
C PRO A 13 -7.25 -9.81 -22.56
N GLY A 14 -7.91 -10.65 -23.37
CA GLY A 14 -8.78 -11.75 -22.93
C GLY A 14 -9.92 -11.39 -21.96
N ALA A 15 -10.59 -12.43 -21.46
CA ALA A 15 -11.59 -12.28 -20.40
C ALA A 15 -10.91 -11.72 -19.14
N ARG A 16 -11.39 -10.57 -18.65
CA ARG A 16 -10.91 -10.01 -17.38
C ARG A 16 -11.12 -11.05 -16.27
N PRO A 17 -10.15 -11.24 -15.36
CA PRO A 17 -10.36 -12.08 -14.20
C PRO A 17 -11.59 -11.57 -13.45
N THR A 18 -12.58 -12.44 -13.30
CA THR A 18 -13.81 -12.12 -12.56
C THR A 18 -13.48 -12.21 -11.08
N VAL A 19 -13.60 -11.08 -10.38
CA VAL A 19 -13.42 -11.01 -8.93
C VAL A 19 -14.74 -11.36 -8.26
N ASP A 20 -14.69 -12.21 -7.24
CA ASP A 20 -15.85 -12.51 -6.41
C ASP A 20 -16.11 -11.37 -5.40
N PRO A 21 -17.22 -10.62 -5.51
CA PRO A 21 -17.52 -9.53 -4.61
C PRO A 21 -17.81 -10.00 -3.17
N ALA A 22 -18.21 -11.26 -2.96
CA ALA A 22 -18.43 -11.78 -1.61
C ALA A 22 -17.09 -11.94 -0.88
N HIS A 23 -16.11 -12.54 -1.55
CA HIS A 23 -14.75 -12.70 -1.02
C HIS A 23 -14.10 -11.36 -0.62
N VAL A 24 -14.24 -10.34 -1.47
CA VAL A 24 -13.71 -8.99 -1.17
C VAL A 24 -14.35 -8.38 0.08
N ARG A 25 -15.65 -8.60 0.29
CA ARG A 25 -16.34 -8.07 1.48
C ARG A 25 -15.85 -8.76 2.75
N GLU A 26 -15.65 -10.08 2.70
CA GLU A 26 -15.11 -10.84 3.83
C GLU A 26 -13.69 -10.38 4.22
N GLU A 27 -12.82 -10.15 3.24
CA GLU A 27 -11.47 -9.63 3.49
C GLU A 27 -11.50 -8.23 4.13
N VAL A 28 -12.36 -7.35 3.63
CA VAL A 28 -12.53 -5.99 4.19
C VAL A 28 -13.05 -6.06 5.63
N ASP A 29 -14.03 -6.91 5.92
CA ASP A 29 -14.57 -7.06 7.26
C ASP A 29 -13.52 -7.62 8.24
N ALA A 30 -12.69 -8.56 7.79
CA ALA A 30 -11.56 -9.08 8.58
C ALA A 30 -10.53 -7.99 8.88
N LEU A 31 -10.20 -7.14 7.90
CA LEU A 31 -9.30 -5.99 8.10
C LEU A 31 -9.88 -4.99 9.10
N LEU A 32 -11.17 -4.67 9.00
CA LEU A 32 -11.83 -3.74 9.92
C LEU A 32 -11.93 -4.31 11.34
N ALA A 33 -12.10 -5.63 11.49
CA ALA A 33 -12.06 -6.30 12.79
C ALA A 33 -10.68 -6.16 13.44
N ARG A 34 -9.60 -6.38 12.68
CA ARG A 34 -8.23 -6.22 13.18
C ARG A 34 -7.90 -4.79 13.61
N VAL A 35 -8.41 -3.80 12.90
CA VAL A 35 -8.25 -2.38 13.28
C VAL A 35 -8.98 -2.08 14.61
N ARG A 36 -10.20 -2.60 14.79
CA ARG A 36 -10.96 -2.44 16.04
C ARG A 36 -10.30 -3.14 17.23
N GLU A 37 -9.70 -4.30 17.01
CA GLU A 37 -8.95 -5.03 18.02
C GLU A 37 -7.66 -4.28 18.41
N GLY A 38 -6.92 -3.76 17.42
CA GLY A 38 -5.74 -2.92 17.67
C GLY A 38 -6.07 -1.59 18.35
N ALA A 39 -7.25 -1.02 18.12
CA ALA A 39 -7.73 0.20 18.77
C ALA A 39 -8.17 -0.01 20.22
N SER A 40 -8.41 -1.26 20.66
CA SER A 40 -8.78 -1.58 22.05
C SER A 40 -7.60 -1.75 23.00
N VAL A 41 -6.35 -1.48 22.57
CA VAL A 41 -5.21 -1.44 23.48
C VAL A 41 -5.27 -0.14 24.30
N PRO A 42 -5.56 -0.20 25.62
CA PRO A 42 -5.59 0.99 26.46
C PRO A 42 -4.13 1.43 26.69
N GLY A 43 -3.75 2.53 26.07
CA GLY A 43 -2.37 3.05 26.12
C GLY A 43 -2.06 4.15 25.10
N ALA A 44 -2.95 4.35 24.12
CA ALA A 44 -2.81 5.41 23.11
C ALA A 44 -3.19 6.82 23.60
N GLU A 45 -3.47 7.03 24.89
CA GLU A 45 -3.98 8.29 25.44
C GLU A 45 -2.89 9.13 26.13
N SER A 46 -1.63 8.72 26.06
CA SER A 46 -0.47 9.53 26.43
C SER A 46 0.72 8.99 25.67
N ALA A 47 0.90 9.45 24.43
CA ALA A 47 2.16 9.27 23.73
C ALA A 47 3.24 9.97 24.57
N ASP A 48 3.90 9.17 25.41
CA ASP A 48 5.02 9.60 26.23
C ASP A 48 6.00 10.30 25.30
N GLN A 49 6.45 11.50 25.67
CA GLN A 49 7.26 12.35 24.79
C GLN A 49 8.49 11.60 24.24
N SER A 50 8.99 10.64 25.01
CA SER A 50 10.00 9.65 24.65
C SER A 50 9.63 8.82 23.40
N VAL A 51 8.41 8.30 23.32
CA VAL A 51 7.91 7.49 22.20
C VAL A 51 7.76 8.34 20.94
N LEU A 52 7.31 9.59 21.07
CA LEU A 52 7.24 10.51 19.93
C LEU A 52 8.63 10.86 19.39
N LEU A 53 9.61 11.05 20.28
CA LEU A 53 11.00 11.30 19.88
C LEU A 53 11.63 10.08 19.20
N GLU A 54 11.37 8.87 19.71
CA GLU A 54 11.85 7.63 19.09
C GLU A 54 11.23 7.41 17.70
N GLN A 55 9.94 7.70 17.54
CA GLN A 55 9.26 7.63 16.25
C GLN A 55 9.78 8.67 15.26
N ALA A 56 10.09 9.89 15.70
CA ALA A 56 10.67 10.93 14.86
C ALA A 56 12.07 10.53 14.34
N ASP A 57 12.94 10.03 15.22
CA ASP A 57 14.29 9.54 14.85
C ASP A 57 14.22 8.35 13.90
N LEU A 58 13.26 7.43 14.09
CA LEU A 58 13.04 6.31 13.17
C LEU A 58 12.62 6.80 11.78
N LEU A 59 11.71 7.77 11.70
CA LEU A 59 11.24 8.33 10.42
C LEU A 59 12.36 9.07 9.68
N GLU A 60 13.20 9.81 10.40
CA GLU A 60 14.37 10.49 9.84
C GLU A 60 15.36 9.48 9.24
N ARG A 61 15.69 8.41 9.98
CA ARG A 61 16.56 7.33 9.47
C ARG A 61 15.98 6.63 8.26
N ALA A 62 14.67 6.37 8.26
CA ALA A 62 14.00 5.75 7.11
C ALA A 62 14.08 6.66 5.88
N HIS A 63 13.92 7.97 6.05
CA HIS A 63 14.05 8.94 4.97
C HIS A 63 15.46 8.94 4.37
N GLU A 64 16.51 9.01 5.21
CA GLU A 64 17.90 8.96 4.77
C GLU A 64 18.21 7.69 3.96
N VAL A 65 17.74 6.53 4.42
CA VAL A 65 17.92 5.26 3.70
C VAL A 65 17.23 5.29 2.34
N LEU A 66 16.03 5.85 2.24
CA LEU A 66 15.29 5.96 0.99
C LEU A 66 15.97 6.92 0.00
N VAL A 67 16.46 8.06 0.49
CA VAL A 67 17.22 9.02 -0.33
C VAL A 67 18.51 8.38 -0.83
N GLN A 68 19.23 7.66 0.03
CA GLN A 68 20.44 6.95 -0.35
C GLN A 68 20.16 5.87 -1.40
N ALA A 69 19.11 5.07 -1.22
CA ALA A 69 18.69 4.06 -2.19
C ALA A 69 18.32 4.69 -3.55
N LEU A 70 17.56 5.79 -3.55
CA LEU A 70 17.18 6.49 -4.76
C LEU A 70 18.38 7.12 -5.48
N SER A 71 19.32 7.71 -4.73
CA SER A 71 20.58 8.24 -5.29
C SER A 71 21.46 7.16 -5.91
N THR A 72 21.31 5.92 -5.46
CA THR A 72 22.05 4.77 -6.00
C THR A 72 21.46 4.35 -7.34
N VAL A 73 20.14 4.47 -7.54
CA VAL A 73 19.47 4.22 -8.82
C VAL A 73 19.80 5.31 -9.85
N ASP A 74 19.94 6.57 -9.43
CA ASP A 74 20.32 7.70 -10.32
C ASP A 74 21.77 7.62 -10.84
N LYS A 75 22.64 6.82 -10.19
CA LYS A 75 24.05 6.64 -10.58
C LYS A 75 24.29 5.48 -11.56
N ILE A 76 23.23 4.77 -11.99
CA ILE A 76 23.29 3.63 -12.93
C ILE A 76 22.75 4.08 -14.29
#